data_AF-B0KB43-F1
#
_entry.id   AF-B0KB43-F1
#
_cell.length_a   1.000
_cell.length_b   1.000
_cell.length_c   1.000
_cell.angle_alpha   90.00
_cell.angle_beta   90.00
_cell.angle_gamma   90.00
#
_symmetry.space_group_name_H-M   'P 1'
#
loop_
_entity.id
_entity.type
_entity.pdbx_description
1 polymer ?
#
loop_
_entity_poly.entity_id
_entity_poly.type
_entity_poly.pdbx_seq_one_letter_code
_entity_poly.pdbx_strand_id
1 'polypeptide(L)'
;MEAGNCKLAVVNNGKGAGFAVCESCGYAKVYDGKPIGEHKTRMGKVCKGTFSRYSLGYEFSTDILSLKFIGYSDEREGFWESLLYGLIEGACKALEIDRQDVDSTLYSYAGDPRRPAIVLFDDVPGGAGQVKRIAEEENFIKVLKKTLEVVSSCECGGKEGDASCYGCLRNYTNQYCHDILKRRYVMEFVSKLLEDLM
;
A
#
# COMPACT_ATOMS: atom_id res chain seq x y z
N MET A 1 13.00 3.97 -12.91
CA MET A 1 11.73 3.23 -12.74
C MET A 1 11.93 1.84 -13.28
N GLU A 2 11.40 0.81 -12.62
CA GLU A 2 11.44 -0.58 -13.09
C GLU A 2 9.99 -1.09 -13.20
N ALA A 3 9.56 -1.55 -14.37
CA ALA A 3 8.22 -2.10 -14.58
C ALA A 3 8.30 -3.47 -15.26
N GLY A 4 7.42 -4.40 -14.87
CA GLY A 4 7.40 -5.74 -15.44
C GLY A 4 6.50 -6.72 -14.70
N ASN A 5 6.40 -7.94 -15.23
CA ASN A 5 5.68 -9.02 -14.56
C ASN A 5 6.53 -9.54 -13.40
N CYS A 6 5.95 -9.59 -12.20
CA CYS A 6 6.62 -10.04 -10.99
C CYS A 6 5.69 -10.88 -10.13
N LYS A 7 6.29 -11.65 -9.21
CA LYS A 7 5.57 -12.43 -8.21
C LYS A 7 5.52 -11.64 -6.91
N LEU A 8 4.32 -11.31 -6.46
CA LEU A 8 4.08 -10.71 -5.15
C LEU A 8 3.65 -11.78 -4.16
N ALA A 9 4.10 -11.64 -2.91
CA ALA A 9 3.69 -12.46 -1.79
C ALA A 9 3.01 -11.56 -0.75
N VAL A 10 1.75 -11.83 -0.44
CA VAL A 10 1.02 -11.15 0.63
C VAL A 10 1.07 -12.05 1.85
N VAL A 11 1.52 -11.50 2.98
CA VAL A 11 1.64 -12.23 4.24
C VAL A 11 0.87 -11.51 5.33
N ASN A 12 -0.14 -12.17 5.87
CA ASN A 12 -0.80 -11.79 7.10
C ASN A 12 -0.17 -12.59 8.26
N ASN A 13 0.61 -11.89 9.07
CA ASN A 13 1.26 -12.45 10.25
C ASN A 13 0.45 -12.25 11.56
N GLY A 14 -0.83 -11.86 11.47
CA GLY A 14 -1.69 -11.65 12.63
C GLY A 14 -1.16 -10.57 13.58
N LYS A 15 -0.67 -9.44 13.06
CA LYS A 15 0.01 -8.37 13.83
C LYS A 15 1.21 -8.90 14.63
N GLY A 16 1.97 -9.80 14.02
CA GLY A 16 3.10 -10.51 14.65
C GLY A 16 2.70 -11.66 15.57
N ALA A 17 1.44 -11.76 16.00
CA ALA A 17 0.98 -12.83 16.86
C ALA A 17 0.76 -14.16 16.10
N GLY A 18 0.52 -14.11 14.79
CA GLY A 18 0.19 -15.28 13.98
C GLY A 18 -1.18 -15.86 14.29
N PHE A 19 -1.51 -16.95 13.61
CA PHE A 19 -2.78 -17.66 13.74
C PHE A 19 -2.51 -19.01 14.38
N ALA A 20 -3.26 -19.33 15.43
CA ALA A 20 -3.29 -20.66 15.99
C ALA A 20 -4.33 -21.49 15.24
N VAL A 21 -3.87 -22.52 14.54
CA VAL A 21 -4.69 -23.39 13.70
C VAL A 21 -4.67 -24.81 14.25
N CYS A 22 -5.85 -25.39 14.47
CA CYS A 22 -5.99 -26.78 14.89
C CYS A 22 -5.66 -27.72 13.73
N GLU A 23 -4.67 -28.59 13.92
CA GLU A 23 -4.20 -29.52 12.89
C GLU A 23 -5.23 -30.62 12.56
N SER A 24 -6.17 -30.88 13.47
CA SER A 24 -7.18 -31.93 13.29
C SER A 24 -8.45 -31.45 12.60
N CYS A 25 -8.86 -30.19 12.78
CA CYS A 25 -10.15 -29.70 12.28
C CYS A 25 -10.12 -28.35 11.56
N GLY A 26 -8.97 -27.67 11.51
CA GLY A 26 -8.83 -26.37 10.85
C GLY A 26 -9.46 -25.19 11.57
N TYR A 27 -9.95 -25.35 12.81
CA TYR A 27 -10.35 -24.22 13.64
C TYR A 27 -9.16 -23.26 13.81
N ALA A 28 -9.36 -21.99 13.50
CA ALA A 28 -8.31 -20.98 13.54
C ALA A 28 -8.77 -19.73 14.30
N LYS A 29 -7.86 -19.15 15.10
CA LYS A 29 -8.02 -17.81 15.67
C LYS A 29 -6.68 -17.07 15.68
N VAL A 30 -6.71 -15.75 15.81
CA VAL A 30 -5.50 -14.97 16.11
C VAL A 30 -4.94 -15.47 17.44
N TYR A 31 -3.64 -15.76 17.47
CA TYR A 31 -2.99 -16.25 18.69
C TYR A 31 -2.93 -15.13 19.73
N ASP A 32 -3.37 -15.43 20.95
CA ASP A 32 -3.46 -14.49 22.07
C ASP A 32 -2.55 -14.88 23.24
N GLY A 33 -1.57 -15.74 22.99
CA GLY A 33 -0.66 -16.25 24.02
C GLY A 33 -1.24 -17.36 24.90
N LYS A 34 -2.54 -17.65 24.80
CA LYS A 34 -3.20 -18.65 25.66
C LYS A 34 -3.28 -20.00 24.95
N PRO A 35 -3.05 -21.12 25.68
CA PRO A 35 -3.28 -22.45 25.13
C PRO A 35 -4.76 -22.60 24.79
N ILE A 36 -5.04 -23.14 23.61
CA ILE A 36 -6.40 -23.40 23.15
C ILE A 36 -6.70 -24.86 23.46
N GLY A 37 -7.70 -25.07 24.32
CA GLY A 37 -8.17 -26.40 24.67
C GLY A 37 -9.31 -26.85 23.76
N GLU A 38 -10.41 -27.24 24.38
CA GLU A 38 -11.62 -27.68 23.71
C GLU A 38 -12.23 -26.56 22.86
N HIS A 39 -12.53 -26.88 21.60
CA HIS A 39 -13.12 -25.94 20.64
C HIS A 39 -14.15 -26.63 19.75
N LYS A 40 -14.95 -25.84 19.03
CA LYS A 40 -15.95 -26.36 18.08
C LYS A 40 -15.39 -26.39 16.66
N THR A 41 -15.60 -27.49 15.96
CA THR A 41 -15.33 -27.58 14.52
C THR A 41 -16.34 -26.74 13.72
N ARG A 42 -16.11 -26.57 12.41
CA ARG A 42 -17.08 -25.94 11.49
C ARG A 42 -18.48 -26.60 11.54
N MET A 43 -18.56 -27.88 11.87
CA MET A 43 -19.81 -28.63 12.03
C MET A 43 -20.38 -28.59 13.46
N GLY A 44 -19.79 -27.79 14.35
CA GLY A 44 -20.23 -27.64 15.75
C GLY A 44 -19.83 -28.78 16.70
N LYS A 45 -19.05 -29.77 16.23
CA LYS A 45 -18.58 -30.89 17.06
C LYS A 45 -17.44 -30.43 17.97
N VAL A 46 -17.35 -31.04 19.15
CA VAL A 46 -16.24 -30.84 20.09
C VAL A 46 -14.95 -31.44 19.51
N CYS A 47 -13.87 -30.66 19.51
CA CYS A 47 -12.53 -31.07 19.11
C CYS A 47 -11.52 -30.73 20.21
N LYS A 48 -10.55 -31.64 20.42
CA LYS A 48 -9.44 -31.50 21.37
C LYS A 48 -8.08 -31.66 20.66
N GLY A 49 -8.03 -31.27 19.39
CA GLY A 49 -6.82 -31.34 18.58
C GLY A 49 -5.74 -30.38 19.05
N THR A 50 -4.53 -30.57 18.53
CA THR A 50 -3.36 -29.74 18.78
C THR A 50 -3.34 -28.52 17.86
N PHE A 51 -2.65 -27.47 18.30
CA PHE A 51 -2.55 -26.21 17.59
C PHE A 51 -1.13 -25.91 17.18
N SER A 52 -0.99 -25.46 15.93
CA SER A 52 0.26 -24.94 15.37
C SER A 52 0.10 -23.48 14.98
N ARG A 53 1.21 -22.73 15.04
CA ARG A 53 1.24 -21.29 14.78
C ARG A 53 1.68 -21.04 13.35
N TYR A 54 0.83 -20.36 12.57
CA TYR A 54 1.09 -20.05 11.17
C TYR A 54 0.93 -18.55 10.88
N SER A 55 1.60 -18.07 9.84
CA SER A 55 1.20 -16.86 9.13
C SER A 55 0.46 -17.28 7.87
N LEU A 56 -0.58 -16.56 7.49
CA LEU A 56 -1.34 -16.84 6.28
C LEU A 56 -0.75 -16.02 5.15
N GLY A 57 -0.62 -16.60 3.97
CA GLY A 57 -0.17 -15.86 2.82
C GLY A 57 -0.53 -16.54 1.52
N TYR A 58 -0.45 -15.77 0.45
CA TYR A 58 -0.62 -16.26 -0.90
C TYR A 58 0.33 -15.50 -1.82
N GLU A 59 0.65 -16.14 -2.94
CA GLU A 59 1.48 -15.55 -3.99
C GLU A 59 0.66 -15.40 -5.26
N PHE A 60 0.90 -14.32 -5.99
CA PHE A 60 0.27 -14.09 -7.28
C PHE A 60 1.23 -13.34 -8.20
N SER A 61 1.07 -13.57 -9.50
CA SER A 61 1.83 -12.85 -10.52
C SER A 61 0.99 -11.68 -11.02
N THR A 62 1.58 -10.50 -11.06
CA THR A 62 0.96 -9.28 -11.56
C THR A 62 2.02 -8.38 -12.18
N ASP A 63 1.59 -7.34 -12.89
CA ASP A 63 2.48 -6.28 -13.31
C ASP A 63 2.78 -5.35 -12.13
N ILE A 64 4.04 -4.95 -11.99
CA ILE A 64 4.49 -4.00 -10.97
C ILE A 64 5.20 -2.82 -11.59
N LEU A 65 5.19 -1.69 -10.89
CA LEU A 65 6.04 -0.52 -11.12
C LEU A 65 6.74 -0.16 -9.81
N SER A 66 8.06 -0.25 -9.79
CA SER A 66 8.92 0.13 -8.67
C SER A 66 9.53 1.51 -8.91
N LEU A 67 9.20 2.46 -8.02
CA LEU A 67 9.73 3.81 -7.98
C LEU A 67 10.77 3.90 -6.85
N LYS A 68 12.04 4.06 -7.23
CA LYS A 68 13.17 4.25 -6.30
C LYS A 68 13.69 5.67 -6.42
N PHE A 69 13.78 6.38 -5.30
CA PHE A 69 14.29 7.76 -5.26
C PHE A 69 15.75 7.76 -4.83
N ILE A 70 16.65 7.54 -5.81
CA ILE A 70 18.09 7.44 -5.56
C ILE A 70 18.62 8.75 -4.99
N GLY A 71 19.43 8.67 -3.91
CA GLY A 71 19.99 9.87 -3.28
C GLY A 71 19.02 10.61 -2.34
N TYR A 72 17.72 10.31 -2.38
CA TYR A 72 16.71 10.92 -1.51
C TYR A 72 16.41 10.05 -0.29
N SER A 73 16.08 10.70 0.83
CA SER A 73 15.61 10.08 2.06
C SER A 73 14.74 11.08 2.81
N ASP A 74 13.68 10.61 3.45
CA ASP A 74 12.83 11.44 4.31
C ASP A 74 12.46 10.67 5.57
N GLU A 75 12.59 11.34 6.72
CA GLU A 75 12.35 10.78 8.06
C GLU A 75 11.03 11.27 8.67
N ARG A 76 10.33 12.21 8.00
CA ARG A 76 9.06 12.75 8.49
C ARG A 76 8.01 11.63 8.48
N GLU A 77 7.40 11.40 9.64
CA GLU A 77 6.31 10.44 9.78
C GLU A 77 5.17 10.72 8.78
N GLY A 78 4.72 9.68 8.09
CA GLY A 78 3.66 9.76 7.09
C GLY A 78 4.08 10.32 5.73
N PHE A 79 5.35 10.70 5.53
CA PHE A 79 5.81 11.26 4.26
C PHE A 79 5.64 10.27 3.10
N TRP A 80 6.17 9.05 3.26
CA TRP A 80 6.18 8.05 2.21
C TRP A 80 4.77 7.51 1.92
N GLU A 81 3.94 7.36 2.94
CA GLU A 81 2.52 7.01 2.82
C GLU A 81 1.75 8.11 2.09
N SER A 82 1.99 9.38 2.45
CA SER A 82 1.36 10.53 1.78
C SER A 82 1.75 10.57 0.31
N LEU A 83 3.04 10.41 -0.01
CA LEU A 83 3.53 10.41 -1.38
C LEU A 83 2.94 9.25 -2.19
N LEU A 84 2.95 8.04 -1.63
CA LEU A 84 2.37 6.85 -2.26
C LEU A 84 0.89 7.04 -2.59
N TYR A 85 0.08 7.52 -1.64
CA TYR A 85 -1.35 7.73 -1.90
C TYR A 85 -1.60 8.92 -2.83
N GLY A 86 -0.78 9.97 -2.75
CA GLY A 86 -0.84 11.08 -3.69
C GLY A 86 -0.62 10.63 -5.14
N LEU A 87 0.41 9.80 -5.36
CA LEU A 87 0.72 9.25 -6.68
C LEU A 87 -0.39 8.34 -7.22
N ILE A 88 -1.00 7.50 -6.37
CA ILE A 88 -2.16 6.70 -6.80
C ILE A 88 -3.32 7.61 -7.21
N GLU A 89 -3.72 8.56 -6.38
CA GLU A 89 -4.87 9.41 -6.67
C GLU A 89 -4.63 10.25 -7.93
N GLY A 90 -3.40 10.72 -8.14
CA GLY A 90 -2.97 11.35 -9.38
C GLY A 90 -3.02 10.41 -10.58
N ALA A 91 -2.57 9.16 -10.45
CA ALA A 91 -2.59 8.19 -11.53
C ALA A 91 -4.01 7.80 -11.95
N CYS A 92 -4.87 7.48 -10.98
CA CYS A 92 -6.28 7.16 -11.21
C CYS A 92 -7.00 8.30 -11.95
N LYS A 93 -6.78 9.55 -11.52
CA LYS A 93 -7.41 10.71 -12.16
C LYS A 93 -6.77 11.11 -13.50
N ALA A 94 -5.48 10.90 -13.68
CA ALA A 94 -4.78 11.28 -14.93
C ALA A 94 -5.05 10.31 -16.08
N LEU A 95 -5.18 9.02 -15.77
CA LEU A 95 -5.26 7.94 -16.75
C LEU A 95 -6.61 7.22 -16.76
N GLU A 96 -7.58 7.76 -16.01
CA GLU A 96 -8.94 7.22 -15.84
C GLU A 96 -8.92 5.75 -15.40
N ILE A 97 -8.05 5.44 -14.43
CA ILE A 97 -7.92 4.09 -13.85
C ILE A 97 -8.84 4.00 -12.64
N ASP A 98 -9.63 2.92 -12.55
CA ASP A 98 -10.43 2.65 -11.36
C ASP A 98 -9.48 2.46 -10.17
N ARG A 99 -9.82 3.09 -9.03
CA ARG A 99 -8.99 2.99 -7.82
C ARG A 99 -8.86 1.56 -7.32
N GLN A 100 -9.82 0.67 -7.63
CA GLN A 100 -9.78 -0.75 -7.28
C GLN A 100 -8.84 -1.56 -8.18
N ASP A 101 -8.42 -1.03 -9.33
CA ASP A 101 -7.60 -1.79 -10.29
C ASP A 101 -6.09 -1.67 -10.01
N VAL A 102 -5.68 -0.70 -9.20
CA VAL A 102 -4.27 -0.44 -8.86
C VAL A 102 -4.13 -0.25 -7.36
N ASP A 103 -3.18 -0.93 -6.75
CA ASP A 103 -2.80 -0.68 -5.37
C ASP A 103 -1.28 -0.54 -5.22
N SER A 104 -0.83 -0.28 -3.99
CA SER A 104 0.60 -0.07 -3.74
C SER A 104 1.04 -0.43 -2.34
N THR A 105 2.36 -0.56 -2.20
CA THR A 105 3.02 -0.78 -0.92
C THR A 105 4.38 -0.10 -0.86
N LEU A 106 4.85 0.17 0.36
CA LEU A 106 6.20 0.64 0.60
C LEU A 106 7.12 -0.56 0.80
N TYR A 107 8.17 -0.64 -0.01
CA TYR A 107 9.19 -1.68 0.09
C TYR A 107 10.51 -1.09 0.58
N SER A 108 10.84 -1.33 1.85
CA SER A 108 12.11 -0.89 2.45
C SER A 108 13.26 -1.75 1.92
N TYR A 109 13.91 -1.31 0.83
CA TYR A 109 15.08 -2.02 0.32
C TYR A 109 16.25 -1.90 1.32
N ALA A 110 16.98 -3.00 1.54
CA ALA A 110 18.05 -3.09 2.55
C ALA A 110 17.64 -2.80 4.01
N GLY A 111 16.32 -2.79 4.31
CA GLY A 111 15.82 -2.60 5.67
C GLY A 111 15.86 -1.16 6.20
N ASP A 112 16.12 -0.16 5.34
CA ASP A 112 16.06 1.26 5.74
C ASP A 112 14.67 1.87 5.41
N PRO A 113 13.82 2.13 6.42
CA PRO A 113 12.47 2.66 6.21
C PRO A 113 12.45 4.12 5.74
N ARG A 114 13.59 4.82 5.76
CA ARG A 114 13.70 6.23 5.32
C ARG A 114 13.84 6.36 3.81
N ARG A 115 14.09 5.25 3.13
CA ARG A 115 14.32 5.15 1.68
C ARG A 115 13.54 3.98 1.10
N PRO A 116 12.22 3.86 1.30
CA PRO A 116 11.45 2.81 0.68
C PRO A 116 11.34 3.06 -0.83
N ALA A 117 11.21 1.97 -1.59
CA ALA A 117 10.63 2.04 -2.92
C ALA A 117 9.11 2.13 -2.78
N ILE A 118 8.47 2.95 -3.63
CA ILE A 118 7.02 2.89 -3.82
C ILE A 118 6.77 1.84 -4.89
N VAL A 119 6.06 0.76 -4.54
CA VAL A 119 5.73 -0.33 -5.45
C VAL A 119 4.24 -0.24 -5.75
N LEU A 120 3.91 0.08 -7.00
CA LEU A 120 2.56 0.04 -7.55
C LEU A 120 2.35 -1.32 -8.23
N PHE A 121 1.15 -1.88 -8.14
CA PHE A 121 0.80 -3.14 -8.82
C PHE A 121 -0.68 -3.16 -9.22
N ASP A 122 -1.01 -3.94 -10.25
CA ASP A 122 -2.41 -4.16 -10.61
C ASP A 122 -3.07 -5.13 -9.62
N ASP A 123 -4.25 -4.79 -9.10
CA ASP A 123 -5.01 -5.60 -8.12
C ASP A 123 -5.84 -6.71 -8.80
N VAL A 124 -5.33 -7.25 -9.90
CA VAL A 124 -5.93 -8.36 -10.65
C VAL A 124 -4.85 -9.39 -10.97
N PRO A 125 -5.06 -10.70 -10.67
CA PRO A 125 -4.13 -11.74 -11.08
C PRO A 125 -3.88 -11.74 -12.59
N GLY A 126 -2.61 -11.75 -12.99
CA GLY A 126 -2.19 -11.69 -14.39
C GLY A 126 -1.85 -10.28 -14.91
N GLY A 127 -2.24 -9.23 -14.20
CA GLY A 127 -2.00 -7.83 -14.57
C GLY A 127 -3.00 -7.33 -15.61
N ALA A 128 -3.60 -6.17 -15.34
CA ALA A 128 -4.44 -5.43 -16.28
C ALA A 128 -3.61 -4.49 -17.18
N GLY A 129 -2.33 -4.30 -16.87
CA GLY A 129 -1.40 -3.41 -17.57
C GLY A 129 -1.51 -1.96 -17.14
N GLN A 130 -2.21 -1.63 -16.05
CA GLN A 130 -2.40 -0.24 -15.63
C GLN A 130 -1.08 0.36 -15.13
N VAL A 131 -0.33 -0.38 -14.32
CA VAL A 131 0.98 0.09 -13.87
C VAL A 131 2.02 0.23 -14.98
N LYS A 132 1.91 -0.56 -16.07
CA LYS A 132 2.73 -0.37 -17.27
C LYS A 132 2.41 0.95 -17.96
N ARG A 133 1.12 1.28 -18.08
CA ARG A 133 0.67 2.59 -18.61
C ARG A 133 1.16 3.74 -17.75
N ILE A 134 1.14 3.61 -16.42
CA ILE A 134 1.68 4.61 -15.48
C ILE A 134 3.19 4.79 -15.69
N ALA A 135 3.93 3.71 -16.00
CA ALA A 135 5.38 3.74 -16.18
C ALA A 135 5.86 4.43 -17.46
N GLU A 136 4.98 4.63 -18.45
CA GLU A 136 5.30 5.39 -19.67
C GLU A 136 5.63 6.83 -19.30
N GLU A 137 6.77 7.34 -19.78
CA GLU A 137 7.34 8.63 -19.36
C GLU A 137 6.32 9.79 -19.45
N GLU A 138 5.64 9.92 -20.59
CA GLU A 138 4.62 10.95 -20.80
C GLU A 138 3.44 10.82 -19.82
N ASN A 139 3.02 9.60 -19.54
CA ASN A 139 1.93 9.34 -18.61
C ASN A 139 2.36 9.58 -17.16
N PHE A 140 3.60 9.22 -16.81
CA PHE A 140 4.13 9.50 -15.48
C PHE A 140 4.22 11.00 -15.21
N ILE A 141 4.63 11.80 -16.20
CA ILE A 141 4.59 13.27 -16.08
C ILE A 141 3.15 13.77 -15.89
N LYS A 142 2.16 13.21 -16.60
CA LYS A 142 0.73 13.55 -16.39
C LYS A 142 0.28 13.16 -14.98
N VAL A 143 0.70 12.00 -14.47
CA VAL A 143 0.44 11.52 -13.10
C VAL A 143 0.98 12.50 -12.07
N LEU A 144 2.23 12.95 -12.22
CA LEU A 144 2.84 13.93 -11.30
C LEU A 144 2.09 15.27 -11.32
N LYS A 145 1.77 15.79 -12.51
CA LYS A 145 0.99 17.03 -12.66
C LYS A 145 -0.39 16.90 -12.02
N LYS A 146 -1.09 15.79 -12.26
CA LYS A 146 -2.43 15.55 -11.69
C LYS A 146 -2.37 15.33 -10.19
N THR A 147 -1.33 14.65 -9.70
CA THR A 147 -1.07 14.50 -8.25
C THR A 147 -0.99 15.87 -7.61
N LEU A 148 -0.15 16.76 -8.14
CA LEU A 148 0.03 18.12 -7.63
C LEU A 148 -1.29 18.92 -7.70
N GLU A 149 -2.05 18.82 -8.80
CA GLU A 149 -3.35 19.46 -8.94
C GLU A 149 -4.34 19.01 -7.85
N VAL A 150 -4.42 17.71 -7.58
CA VAL A 150 -5.32 17.12 -6.56
C VAL A 150 -4.98 17.64 -5.17
N VAL A 151 -3.70 17.62 -4.78
CA VAL A 151 -3.31 18.05 -3.44
C VAL A 151 -3.35 19.57 -3.28
N SER A 152 -3.12 20.33 -4.35
CA SER A 152 -3.12 21.80 -4.31
C SER A 152 -4.52 22.40 -4.35
N SER A 153 -5.48 21.74 -5.01
CA SER A 153 -6.89 22.18 -5.06
C SER A 153 -7.69 21.84 -3.81
N CYS A 154 -7.16 20.98 -2.94
CA CYS A 154 -7.81 20.62 -1.68
C CYS A 154 -7.52 21.65 -0.58
N GLU A 155 -8.47 21.91 0.31
CA GLU A 155 -8.31 22.88 1.41
C GLU A 155 -8.11 22.22 2.79
N CYS A 156 -8.04 20.88 2.87
CA CYS A 156 -7.85 20.18 4.14
C CYS A 156 -6.52 20.54 4.81
N GLY A 157 -6.49 20.65 6.14
CA GLY A 157 -5.31 21.13 6.88
C GLY A 157 -5.03 22.63 6.69
N GLY A 158 -5.99 23.39 6.14
CA GLY A 158 -5.87 24.83 5.95
C GLY A 158 -4.65 25.23 5.10
N LYS A 159 -4.02 26.35 5.46
CA LYS A 159 -2.83 26.88 4.77
C LYS A 159 -1.60 26.00 4.92
N GLU A 160 -1.48 25.29 6.05
CA GLU A 160 -0.34 24.42 6.35
C GLU A 160 -0.39 23.10 5.58
N GLY A 161 -1.59 22.67 5.14
CA GLY A 161 -1.76 21.39 4.45
C GLY A 161 -1.35 20.17 5.29
N ASP A 162 -1.44 20.30 6.61
CA ASP A 162 -0.98 19.32 7.60
C ASP A 162 -1.96 18.18 7.88
N ALA A 163 -3.00 18.06 7.04
CA ALA A 163 -4.01 17.01 7.10
C ALA A 163 -4.28 16.42 5.71
N SER A 164 -5.22 15.49 5.68
CA SER A 164 -5.71 14.82 4.47
C SER A 164 -7.22 14.58 4.56
N CYS A 165 -7.86 14.35 3.41
CA CYS A 165 -9.27 13.98 3.33
C CYS A 165 -9.50 13.00 2.16
N TYR A 166 -10.73 12.52 1.99
CA TYR A 166 -11.13 11.63 0.90
C TYR A 166 -11.05 12.26 -0.49
N GLY A 167 -10.92 13.59 -0.57
CA GLY A 167 -10.74 14.32 -1.82
C GLY A 167 -9.28 14.40 -2.28
N CYS A 168 -8.30 14.07 -1.42
CA CYS A 168 -6.88 14.19 -1.76
C CYS A 168 -6.08 12.90 -1.56
N LEU A 169 -5.97 12.37 -0.33
CA LEU A 169 -5.08 11.23 -0.03
C LEU A 169 -5.79 10.05 0.63
N ARG A 170 -6.97 10.26 1.24
CA ARG A 170 -7.67 9.21 1.98
C ARG A 170 -8.55 8.39 1.06
N ASN A 171 -8.57 7.09 1.30
CA ASN A 171 -9.50 6.14 0.74
C ASN A 171 -9.91 5.14 1.83
N TYR A 172 -10.80 4.21 1.50
CA TYR A 172 -11.27 3.22 2.47
C TYR A 172 -10.16 2.24 2.89
N THR A 173 -9.26 1.88 1.97
CA THR A 173 -8.24 0.84 2.21
C THR A 173 -7.07 1.34 3.06
N ASN A 174 -6.83 2.65 3.11
CA ASN A 174 -5.74 3.26 3.87
C ASN A 174 -6.14 3.86 5.22
N GLN A 175 -7.29 3.48 5.78
CA GLN A 175 -7.74 3.94 7.11
C GLN A 175 -6.72 3.74 8.22
N TYR A 176 -5.87 2.73 8.10
CA TYR A 176 -4.84 2.42 9.10
C TYR A 176 -3.77 3.51 9.28
N CYS A 177 -3.67 4.47 8.34
CA CYS A 177 -2.67 5.55 8.40
C CYS A 177 -3.26 6.96 8.18
N HIS A 178 -4.59 7.14 8.20
CA HIS A 178 -5.23 8.45 7.94
C HIS A 178 -4.75 9.61 8.82
N ASP A 179 -4.31 9.29 10.03
CA ASP A 179 -3.80 10.20 11.05
C ASP A 179 -2.42 10.79 10.72
N ILE A 180 -1.60 10.06 9.97
CA ILE A 180 -0.24 10.50 9.59
C ILE A 180 -0.18 11.12 8.19
N LEU A 181 -1.23 10.98 7.37
CA LEU A 181 -1.26 11.51 6.00
C LEU A 181 -1.39 13.04 5.96
N LYS A 182 -0.44 13.71 5.29
CA LYS A 182 -0.41 15.17 5.12
C LYS A 182 -0.22 15.55 3.66
N ARG A 183 -1.16 16.32 3.09
CA ARG A 183 -1.09 16.73 1.67
C ARG A 183 0.11 17.61 1.35
N ARG A 184 0.59 18.42 2.31
CA ARG A 184 1.76 19.30 2.13
C ARG A 184 3.02 18.53 1.70
N TYR A 185 3.22 17.32 2.22
CA TYR A 185 4.39 16.51 1.90
C TYR A 185 4.42 16.14 0.42
N VAL A 186 3.26 15.81 -0.13
CA VAL A 186 3.09 15.51 -1.56
C VAL A 186 3.28 16.76 -2.39
N MET A 187 2.68 17.88 -1.98
CA MET A 187 2.82 19.17 -2.69
C MET A 187 4.28 19.60 -2.82
N GLU A 188 5.00 19.64 -1.69
CA GLU A 188 6.41 20.03 -1.62
C GLU A 188 7.28 19.14 -2.51
N PHE A 189 7.11 17.83 -2.39
CA PHE A 189 7.95 16.87 -3.10
C PHE A 189 7.67 16.86 -4.60
N VAL A 190 6.40 16.79 -5.00
CA VAL A 190 6.00 16.68 -6.41
C VAL A 190 6.25 17.99 -7.17
N SER A 191 6.07 19.16 -6.52
CA SER A 191 6.42 20.45 -7.14
C SER A 191 7.91 20.49 -7.48
N LYS A 192 8.77 20.17 -6.50
CA LYS A 192 10.21 20.15 -6.71
C LYS A 192 10.62 19.14 -7.78
N LEU A 193 10.04 17.95 -7.76
CA LEU A 193 10.33 16.92 -8.76
C LEU A 193 9.95 17.36 -10.17
N LEU A 194 8.82 18.05 -10.34
CA LEU A 194 8.41 18.60 -11.64
C LEU A 194 9.32 19.73 -12.10
N GLU A 195 9.81 20.58 -11.20
CA GLU A 195 10.81 21.61 -11.50
C GLU A 195 12.15 21.00 -11.97
N ASP A 196 12.61 19.93 -11.32
CA ASP A 196 13.86 19.24 -11.67
C ASP A 196 13.77 18.46 -13.01
N LEU A 197 12.56 18.18 -13.49
CA LEU A 197 12.29 17.47 -14.75
C LEU A 197 12.10 18.39 -15.97
N MET A 198 12.00 19.71 -15.75
CA MET A 198 11.81 20.73 -16.79
C MET A 198 13.12 21.43 -17.15
#